data_AF-A0A174GV97-F1
#
_entry.id   AF-A0A174GV97-F1
#
_cell.length_a   1.000
_cell.length_b   1.000
_cell.length_c   1.000
_cell.angle_alpha   90.00
_cell.angle_beta   90.00
_cell.angle_gamma   90.00
#
_symmetry.space_group_name_H-M   'P 1'
#
loop_
_entity.id
_entity.type
_entity.pdbx_description
1 polymer ?
#
loop_
_entity_poly.entity_id
_entity_poly.type
_entity_poly.pdbx_seq_one_letter_code
_entity_poly.pdbx_strand_id
1 'polypeptide(L)' 'MLWNISDVLMGVMAIINIPVILILSNTAMKALKDYERQLKMGMNPVFKSKDIGMKEKLDCWK' A
#
# COMPACT_ATOMS: atom_id res chain seq x y z
N MET A 1 17.01 9.63 31.37
CA MET A 1 17.33 8.22 31.05
C MET A 1 16.14 7.47 30.44
N LEU A 2 14.92 7.61 30.96
CA LEU A 2 13.68 7.04 30.35
C LEU A 2 13.47 7.41 28.87
N TRP A 3 13.71 8.68 28.53
CA TRP A 3 13.55 9.21 27.17
C TRP A 3 14.41 8.48 26.13
N ASN A 4 15.65 8.12 26.48
CA ASN A 4 16.55 7.40 25.56
C ASN A 4 16.03 5.98 25.24
N ILE A 5 15.35 5.32 26.18
CA ILE A 5 14.77 3.99 25.94
C ILE A 5 13.56 4.12 25.01
N SER A 6 12.73 5.16 25.21
CA SER A 6 11.61 5.47 24.34
C SER A 6 12.04 5.75 22.89
N ASP A 7 13.14 6.49 22.69
CA ASP A 7 13.66 6.79 21.35
C ASP A 7 14.17 5.53 20.63
N VAL A 8 14.82 4.62 21.36
CA VAL A 8 15.26 3.33 20.81
C VAL A 8 14.07 2.46 20.41
N LEU A 9 13.04 2.38 21.26
CA LEU A 9 11.81 1.62 20.96
C LEU A 9 11.06 2.21 19.76
N MET A 10 11.01 3.54 19.64
CA MET A 10 10.43 4.23 18.48
C MET A 10 11.22 3.92 17.20
N GLY A 11 12.55 3.93 17.28
CA GLY A 11 13.43 3.58 16.17
C GLY A 11 13.22 2.14 15.68
N VAL A 12 13.09 1.17 16.60
CA VAL A 12 12.83 -0.24 16.26
C VAL A 12 11.48 -0.39 15.55
N MET A 13 10.43 0.27 16.04
CA MET A 13 9.12 0.24 15.37
C MET A 13 9.17 0.86 13.97
N ALA A 14 9.91 1.95 13.79
CA ALA A 14 10.08 2.59 12.49
C ALA A 14 10.87 1.70 11.52
N ILE A 15 11.95 1.06 11.97
CA ILE A 15 12.78 0.17 11.14
C ILE A 15 11.99 -1.03 10.63
N ILE A 16 11.03 -1.55 11.40
CA ILE A 16 10.16 -2.65 10.95
C ILE A 16 9.10 -2.14 9.96
N ASN A 17 8.49 -0.99 10.22
CA ASN A 17 7.39 -0.48 9.41
C ASN A 17 7.83 0.18 8.09
N ILE A 18 8.97 0.87 8.07
CA ILE A 18 9.46 1.60 6.88
C ILE A 18 9.63 0.65 5.67
N PRO A 19 10.30 -0.52 5.77
CA PRO A 19 10.41 -1.47 4.68
C PRO A 19 9.05 -1.97 4.19
N VAL A 20 8.11 -2.23 5.11
CA VAL A 20 6.75 -2.65 4.78
C VAL A 20 6.02 -1.58 3.98
N ILE A 21 6.10 -0.32 4.41
CA ILE A 21 5.51 0.82 3.70
C ILE A 21 6.17 0.99 2.32
N LEU A 22 7.48 0.80 2.18
CA LEU A 22 8.17 0.88 0.89
C LEU A 22 7.70 -0.21 -0.09
N ILE A 23 7.56 -1.45 0.38
CA ILE A 23 7.05 -2.56 -0.44
C ILE A 23 5.58 -2.30 -0.83
N LEU A 24 4.76 -1.86 0.13
CA LEU A 24 3.36 -1.54 -0.11
C LEU A 24 3.18 -0.34 -1.03
N SER A 25 4.07 0.67 -0.94
CA SER A 25 4.04 1.89 -1.76
C SER A 25 4.12 1.56 -3.26
N ASN A 26 4.94 0.60 -3.67
CA ASN A 26 5.00 0.15 -5.06
C ASN A 26 3.66 -0.43 -5.54
N THR A 27 3.00 -1.22 -4.69
CA THR A 27 1.66 -1.78 -4.97
C THR A 27 0.59 -0.69 -4.98
N ALA A 28 0.62 0.22 -4.00
CA ALA A 28 -0.31 1.34 -3.89
C ALA A 28 -0.20 2.27 -5.10
N MET A 29 1.01 2.54 -5.60
CA MET A 29 1.24 3.32 -6.82
C MET A 29 0.67 2.63 -8.07
N LYS A 30 0.76 1.30 -8.16
CA LYS A 30 0.11 0.54 -9.25
C LYS A 30 -1.41 0.61 -9.17
N ALA A 31 -1.96 0.43 -7.98
CA ALA A 31 -3.40 0.56 -7.72
C ALA A 31 -3.91 1.97 -8.05
N LEU A 32 -3.17 3.00 -7.65
CA LEU A 32 -3.51 4.40 -7.90
C LEU A 32 -3.47 4.73 -9.40
N LYS A 33 -2.44 4.29 -10.13
CA LYS A 33 -2.36 4.48 -11.58
C LYS A 33 -3.51 3.79 -12.33
N ASP A 34 -3.91 2.61 -11.87
CA ASP A 34 -5.05 1.89 -12.43
C ASP A 34 -6.35 2.65 -12.17
N TYR A 35 -6.56 3.11 -10.92
CA TYR A 35 -7.70 3.95 -10.55
C TYR A 35 -7.77 5.25 -11.38
N GLU A 36 -6.66 5.98 -11.51
CA GLU A 36 -6.61 7.20 -12.34
C GLU A 36 -6.89 6.93 -13.82
N ARG A 37 -6.44 5.78 -14.34
CA ARG A 37 -6.71 5.36 -15.72
C ARG A 37 -8.20 5.07 -15.92
N GLN A 38 -8.81 4.31 -15.01
CA GLN A 38 -10.24 4.00 -15.05
C GLN A 38 -11.09 5.28 -14.96
N LEU A 39 -10.71 6.20 -14.05
CA LEU A 39 -11.37 7.50 -13.89
C LEU A 39 -11.29 8.35 -15.16
N LYS A 40 -10.12 8.41 -15.81
CA LYS A 40 -9.93 9.15 -17.08
C LYS A 40 -10.68 8.55 -18.25
N MET A 41 -10.97 7.25 -18.23
CA MET A 41 -11.79 6.58 -19.25
C MET A 41 -13.29 6.80 -19.05
N GLY A 42 -13.71 7.53 -18.01
CA GLY A 42 -15.12 7.80 -17.73
C GLY A 42 -15.91 6.57 -17.28
N MET A 43 -15.22 5.49 -16.91
CA MET A 43 -15.82 4.27 -16.35
C MET A 43 -15.84 4.36 -14.82
N ASN A 44 -16.85 3.76 -14.17
CA ASN A 44 -16.86 3.67 -12.71
C ASN A 44 -15.61 2.91 -12.25
N PRO A 45 -14.71 3.52 -11.46
CA PRO A 45 -13.48 2.87 -11.06
C PRO A 45 -13.79 1.73 -10.10
N VAL A 46 -13.64 0.49 -10.57
CA VAL A 46 -13.78 -0.71 -9.75
C VAL A 46 -12.39 -1.31 -9.62
N PHE A 47 -11.86 -1.33 -8.41
CA PHE A 47 -10.58 -1.96 -8.13
C PHE A 47 -10.69 -3.47 -8.37
N LYS A 48 -10.19 -3.95 -9.50
CA LYS A 48 -10.09 -5.38 -9.83
C LYS A 48 -8.62 -5.75 -9.79
N SER A 49 -8.22 -6.52 -8.77
CA SER A 49 -6.84 -6.97 -8.54
C SER A 49 -6.24 -7.80 -9.69
N LYS A 50 -7.07 -8.22 -10.65
CA LYS A 50 -6.72 -8.95 -11.86
C LYS A 50 -5.95 -8.13 -12.90
N ASP A 51 -6.17 -6.82 -13.02
CA ASP A 51 -5.56 -5.99 -14.08
C ASP A 51 -4.10 -5.60 -13.79
N ILE A 52 -3.66 -5.71 -12.54
CA ILE A 52 -2.31 -5.32 -12.10
C ILE A 52 -1.34 -6.51 -11.93
N GLY A 53 -1.71 -7.70 -12.38
CA GLY A 53 -0.84 -8.89 -12.36
C GLY A 53 -0.51 -9.44 -10.97
N MET A 54 -1.33 -9.10 -9.96
CA MET A 54 -1.21 -9.70 -8.62
C MET A 54 -1.82 -11.11 -8.63
N LYS A 55 -1.01 -12.12 -8.27
CA LYS A 55 -1.41 -13.54 -8.19
C LYS A 55 -2.38 -13.84 -7.06
N GLU A 56 -2.54 -12.92 -6.10
CA GLU A 56 -3.43 -13.09 -4.97
C GLU A 56 -4.83 -12.57 -5.33
N LYS A 57 -5.83 -13.46 -5.23
CA LYS A 57 -7.26 -13.12 -5.31
C LYS A 57 -7.59 -12.25 -4.10
N LEU A 58 -7.47 -10.94 -4.25
CA LEU A 58 -8.03 -9.99 -3.31
C LEU A 58 -9.52 -9.83 -3.69
N ASP A 59 -10.35 -10.69 -3.09
CA ASP A 59 -11.81 -10.51 -3.03
C ASP A 59 -12.10 -9.33 -2.08
N CYS A 60 -11.82 -8.12 -2.55
CA CYS A 60 -12.19 -6.92 -1.83
C CYS A 60 -13.54 -6.43 -2.37
N TRP A 61 -14.51 -6.37 -1.46
CA TRP A 61 -15.88 -5.85 -1.62
C TRP A 61 -16.89 -6.84 -2.22
N LYS A 62 -17.61 -7.50 -1.31
CA LYS A 62 -19.01 -7.86 -1.52
C LYS A 62 -19.87 -6.67 -1.12
#